data_AF-A0A914R8E4-F1
#
_entry.id   AF-A0A914R8E4-F1
#
_cell.length_a   1.000
_cell.length_b   1.000
_cell.length_c   1.000
_cell.angle_alpha   90.00
_cell.angle_beta   90.00
_cell.angle_gamma   90.00
#
_symmetry.space_group_name_H-M   'P 1'
#
loop_
_entity.id
_entity.type
_entity.pdbx_description
1 polymer ?
#
loop_
_entity_poly.entity_id
_entity_poly.type
_entity_poly.pdbx_seq_one_letter_code
_entity_poly.pdbx_strand_id
1 'polypeptide(L)'
;MMLACELKKQCCSGPGYASPKDAFSNGYRERFLFVTCANTNSLKPDMIASVDVDPTSPTFCKVNIPCYGDKNAKRSHLVVPCLLSSRIYFIDTLDPGNLKLFDAVGTWIAKNSKKPEFNYDFWYQPRQNVMISSEWGAPAAIKQGFNMKHVQEGLYGNKIHVWDWKEHVLKQSIELDACYGAVPLEVRFFHEPTSTHCFVGTALGSTVYHVY
;
A
#
# COMPACT_ATOMS: atom_id res chain seq x y z
N MET A 1 -1.25 7.33 0.94
CA MET A 1 -0.60 7.93 -0.24
C MET A 1 -1.33 9.25 -0.54
N MET A 2 -0.73 10.41 -0.25
CA MET A 2 -1.32 11.74 -0.54
C MET A 2 -1.06 12.14 -2.01
N LEU A 3 -1.96 12.93 -2.60
CA LEU A 3 -2.32 12.89 -4.02
C LEU A 3 -2.60 14.27 -4.67
N ALA A 4 -1.67 15.22 -4.64
CA ALA A 4 -1.80 16.49 -5.40
C ALA A 4 -1.16 16.52 -6.81
N CYS A 5 -1.68 17.37 -7.72
CA CYS A 5 -1.54 17.44 -9.21
C CYS A 5 -1.04 18.84 -9.64
N GLU A 6 -0.08 19.09 -10.56
CA GLU A 6 -0.25 19.22 -12.03
C GLU A 6 1.09 19.67 -12.68
N LEU A 7 1.50 19.20 -13.89
CA LEU A 7 2.58 19.86 -14.67
C LEU A 7 2.45 19.73 -16.20
N LYS A 8 2.70 20.86 -16.89
CA LYS A 8 2.81 21.02 -18.34
C LYS A 8 4.13 20.43 -18.90
N LYS A 9 4.01 19.83 -20.10
CA LYS A 9 5.03 19.40 -21.08
C LYS A 9 6.53 19.61 -20.72
N GLN A 10 7.21 18.54 -20.28
CA GLN A 10 8.60 18.25 -20.69
C GLN A 10 8.94 16.74 -20.54
N CYS A 11 9.73 16.21 -21.46
CA CYS A 11 9.78 14.80 -21.89
C CYS A 11 10.37 13.75 -20.89
N CYS A 12 10.37 14.02 -19.58
CA CYS A 12 10.83 13.06 -18.55
C CYS A 12 9.99 13.10 -17.23
N SER A 13 8.87 13.82 -17.20
CA SER A 13 8.07 14.03 -15.98
C SER A 13 6.96 12.98 -15.84
N GLY A 14 7.23 11.90 -15.10
CA GLY A 14 6.13 11.11 -14.52
C GLY A 14 5.31 11.95 -13.54
N PRO A 15 4.06 11.55 -13.19
CA PRO A 15 3.21 12.30 -12.26
C PRO A 15 3.80 12.21 -10.83
N GLY A 16 4.62 13.19 -10.44
CA GLY A 16 5.26 13.21 -9.13
C GLY A 16 6.15 14.42 -8.91
N TYR A 17 6.67 14.54 -7.70
CA TYR A 17 7.58 15.61 -7.29
C TYR A 17 9.03 15.12 -7.36
N ALA A 18 9.97 16.03 -7.60
CA ALA A 18 11.39 15.66 -7.78
C ALA A 18 12.04 15.16 -6.47
N SER A 19 11.48 15.54 -5.33
CA SER A 19 11.96 15.15 -3.99
C SER A 19 10.82 15.21 -2.96
N PRO A 20 10.98 14.59 -1.78
CA PRO A 20 10.03 14.77 -0.67
C PRO A 20 9.85 16.22 -0.25
N LYS A 21 10.92 17.02 -0.29
CA LYS A 21 10.85 18.46 0.02
C LYS A 21 10.03 19.22 -1.02
N ASP A 22 10.22 18.91 -2.29
CA ASP A 22 9.43 19.47 -3.39
C ASP A 22 7.95 19.09 -3.25
N ALA A 23 7.64 17.83 -2.91
CA ALA A 23 6.27 17.39 -2.62
C ALA A 23 5.64 18.15 -1.45
N PHE A 24 6.41 18.38 -0.38
CA PHE A 24 5.94 19.08 0.80
C PHE A 24 5.73 20.59 0.55
N SER A 25 6.65 21.24 -0.15
CA SER A 25 6.63 22.70 -0.33
C SER A 25 5.76 23.14 -1.51
N ASN A 26 5.78 22.39 -2.62
CA ASN A 26 5.13 22.75 -3.87
C ASN A 26 3.94 21.84 -4.20
N GLY A 27 3.66 20.84 -3.36
CA GLY A 27 2.47 20.03 -3.52
C GLY A 27 1.20 20.82 -3.30
N TYR A 28 0.22 20.61 -4.17
CA TYR A 28 -1.11 21.17 -3.97
C TYR A 28 -1.73 20.58 -2.70
N ARG A 29 -2.65 21.33 -2.08
CA ARG A 29 -3.44 20.76 -0.99
C ARG A 29 -4.49 19.83 -1.56
N GLU A 30 -4.69 18.70 -0.89
CA GLU A 30 -5.73 17.76 -1.25
C GLU A 30 -7.10 18.37 -1.02
N ARG A 31 -8.00 18.22 -2.02
CA ARG A 31 -9.40 18.65 -1.92
C ARG A 31 -10.36 17.50 -1.72
N PHE A 32 -9.95 16.29 -2.12
CA PHE A 32 -10.74 15.08 -1.99
C PHE A 32 -9.89 13.94 -1.46
N LEU A 33 -10.48 13.13 -0.59
CA LEU A 33 -9.93 11.83 -0.19
C LEU A 33 -10.76 10.72 -0.84
N PHE A 34 -10.10 9.74 -1.45
CA PHE A 34 -10.75 8.49 -1.86
C PHE A 34 -10.59 7.46 -0.75
N VAL A 35 -11.70 6.90 -0.29
CA VAL A 35 -11.76 5.96 0.84
C VAL A 35 -12.33 4.66 0.35
N THR A 36 -11.59 3.56 0.54
CA THR A 36 -12.13 2.21 0.35
C THR A 36 -13.07 1.87 1.51
N CYS A 37 -14.30 1.52 1.18
CA CYS A 37 -15.37 1.21 2.12
C CYS A 37 -15.71 -0.27 2.00
N ALA A 38 -15.07 -1.09 2.82
CA ALA A 38 -15.37 -2.52 2.88
C ALA A 38 -16.75 -2.76 3.51
N ASN A 39 -17.55 -3.64 2.91
CA ASN A 39 -18.86 -4.01 3.42
C ASN A 39 -18.75 -5.22 4.34
N THR A 40 -19.29 -5.11 5.55
CA THR A 40 -19.34 -6.24 6.49
C THR A 40 -20.39 -7.29 6.09
N ASN A 41 -21.38 -6.90 5.27
CA ASN A 41 -22.31 -7.84 4.65
C ASN A 41 -21.72 -8.34 3.33
N SER A 42 -21.34 -9.62 3.30
CA SER A 42 -20.74 -10.28 2.14
C SER A 42 -21.64 -10.34 0.89
N LEU A 43 -22.95 -10.09 1.04
CA LEU A 43 -23.90 -10.02 -0.08
C LEU A 43 -23.95 -8.64 -0.73
N LYS A 44 -23.32 -7.62 -0.11
CA LYS A 44 -23.25 -6.27 -0.65
C LYS A 44 -21.83 -5.99 -1.15
N PRO A 45 -21.68 -5.25 -2.27
CA PRO A 45 -20.36 -4.90 -2.77
C PRO A 45 -19.66 -3.94 -1.80
N ASP A 46 -18.33 -4.01 -1.80
CA ASP A 46 -17.48 -2.93 -1.32
C ASP A 46 -17.67 -1.70 -2.20
N MET A 47 -17.35 -0.52 -1.68
CA MET A 47 -17.51 0.74 -2.38
C MET A 47 -16.26 1.59 -2.21
N ILE A 48 -16.09 2.58 -3.09
CA ILE A 48 -15.18 3.70 -2.85
C ILE A 48 -16.01 4.94 -2.69
N ALA A 49 -15.72 5.73 -1.66
CA ALA A 49 -16.30 7.04 -1.45
C ALA A 49 -15.26 8.12 -1.73
N SER A 50 -15.69 9.25 -2.25
CA SER A 50 -14.91 10.49 -2.17
C SER A 50 -15.39 11.33 -1.00
N VAL A 51 -14.47 11.93 -0.27
CA VAL A 51 -14.78 12.86 0.83
C VAL A 51 -14.17 14.19 0.48
N ASP A 52 -15.01 15.23 0.43
CA ASP A 52 -14.53 16.60 0.26
C ASP A 52 -13.84 17.07 1.54
N VAL A 53 -12.58 17.45 1.41
CA VAL A 53 -11.72 17.92 2.51
C VAL A 53 -11.20 19.34 2.25
N ASP A 54 -11.74 20.05 1.27
CA ASP A 54 -11.43 21.47 1.06
C ASP A 54 -12.24 22.34 2.04
N PRO A 55 -11.60 22.99 3.02
CA PRO A 55 -12.31 23.79 4.02
C PRO A 55 -13.04 25.01 3.44
N THR A 56 -12.75 25.39 2.19
CA THR A 56 -13.42 26.49 1.49
C THR A 56 -14.62 26.04 0.66
N SER A 57 -14.81 24.71 0.51
CA SER A 57 -15.89 24.14 -0.26
C SER A 57 -17.25 24.22 0.46
N PRO A 58 -18.36 24.52 -0.23
CA PRO A 58 -19.71 24.42 0.35
C PRO A 58 -20.11 22.98 0.71
N THR A 59 -19.33 21.98 0.26
CA THR A 59 -19.53 20.57 0.57
C THR A 59 -18.44 19.99 1.47
N PHE A 60 -17.65 20.82 2.16
CA PHE A 60 -16.64 20.37 3.11
C PHE A 60 -17.18 19.31 4.09
N CYS A 61 -16.40 18.24 4.30
CA CYS A 61 -16.73 17.05 5.10
C CYS A 61 -17.92 16.22 4.60
N LYS A 62 -18.44 16.45 3.39
CA LYS A 62 -19.48 15.58 2.82
C LYS A 62 -18.86 14.37 2.14
N VAL A 63 -19.49 13.22 2.40
CA VAL A 63 -19.20 11.97 1.71
C VAL A 63 -20.01 11.93 0.43
N ASN A 64 -19.31 11.86 -0.70
CA ASN A 64 -19.89 11.66 -2.01
C ASN A 64 -19.63 10.22 -2.43
N ILE A 65 -20.71 9.48 -2.65
CA ILE A 65 -20.63 8.19 -3.34
C ILE A 65 -20.45 8.54 -4.82
N PRO A 66 -19.43 8.00 -5.51
CA PRO A 66 -19.03 8.52 -6.82
C PRO A 66 -20.18 8.62 -7.80
N CYS A 67 -20.56 9.86 -8.09
CA CYS A 67 -21.20 10.31 -9.32
C CYS A 67 -20.53 11.63 -9.74
N TYR A 68 -19.48 11.51 -10.55
CA TYR A 68 -18.99 12.51 -11.53
C TYR A 68 -18.37 13.86 -11.08
N GLY A 69 -17.29 14.27 -11.79
CA GLY A 69 -17.16 15.66 -12.27
C GLY A 69 -15.91 16.49 -11.92
N ASP A 70 -14.72 16.16 -12.48
CA ASP A 70 -13.74 17.17 -12.90
C ASP A 70 -12.91 16.61 -14.07
N LYS A 71 -12.86 17.33 -15.20
CA LYS A 71 -12.23 16.89 -16.45
C LYS A 71 -10.75 17.30 -16.55
N ASN A 72 -10.24 18.09 -15.60
CA ASN A 72 -8.97 18.79 -15.76
C ASN A 72 -7.81 18.21 -14.93
N ALA A 73 -8.05 17.39 -13.91
CA ALA A 73 -6.97 16.78 -13.10
C ALA A 73 -6.41 15.50 -13.76
N LYS A 74 -5.09 15.35 -13.90
CA LYS A 74 -4.46 14.12 -14.46
C LYS A 74 -3.58 13.35 -13.47
N ARG A 75 -4.25 12.49 -12.70
CA ARG A 75 -3.90 11.09 -12.42
C ARG A 75 -5.14 10.31 -12.82
N SER A 76 -5.01 9.28 -13.67
CA SER A 76 -6.17 8.70 -14.36
C SER A 76 -6.63 7.36 -13.82
N HIS A 77 -5.92 6.68 -12.92
CA HIS A 77 -6.34 5.36 -12.46
C HIS A 77 -6.10 5.18 -10.97
N LEU A 78 -7.08 4.64 -10.26
CA LEU A 78 -6.96 4.10 -8.90
C LEU A 78 -6.91 2.57 -8.99
N VAL A 79 -5.86 1.97 -8.43
CA VAL A 79 -5.72 0.51 -8.33
C VAL A 79 -6.25 0.08 -6.97
N VAL A 80 -7.26 -0.79 -6.98
CA VAL A 80 -8.00 -1.22 -5.79
C VAL A 80 -7.90 -2.74 -5.68
N PRO A 81 -6.90 -3.26 -4.96
CA PRO A 81 -6.84 -4.67 -4.65
C PRO A 81 -7.91 -5.02 -3.59
N CYS A 82 -8.57 -6.17 -3.77
CA CYS A 82 -9.61 -6.64 -2.86
C CYS A 82 -9.12 -7.88 -2.11
N LEU A 83 -8.81 -7.69 -0.82
CA LEU A 83 -8.18 -8.68 0.05
C LEU A 83 -8.87 -10.07 0.04
N LEU A 84 -10.20 -10.11 0.02
CA LEU A 84 -10.93 -11.37 0.15
C LEU A 84 -11.21 -12.08 -1.18
N SER A 85 -11.35 -11.32 -2.27
CA SER A 85 -11.74 -11.84 -3.59
C SER A 85 -10.57 -12.05 -4.55
N SER A 86 -9.38 -11.55 -4.20
CA SER A 86 -8.19 -11.52 -5.06
C SER A 86 -8.39 -10.72 -6.37
N ARG A 87 -9.47 -9.94 -6.48
CA ARG A 87 -9.71 -9.07 -7.62
C ARG A 87 -8.90 -7.78 -7.49
N ILE A 88 -8.48 -7.24 -8.62
CA ILE A 88 -7.85 -5.93 -8.72
C ILE A 88 -8.69 -5.09 -9.67
N TYR A 89 -9.21 -3.97 -9.18
CA TYR A 89 -9.94 -3.01 -9.98
C TYR A 89 -9.04 -1.85 -10.37
N PHE A 90 -9.03 -1.50 -11.65
CA PHE A 90 -8.47 -0.25 -12.12
C PHE A 90 -9.64 0.68 -12.40
N ILE A 91 -9.78 1.70 -11.57
CA ILE A 91 -10.84 2.68 -11.68
C ILE A 91 -10.26 3.88 -12.40
N ASP A 92 -10.69 4.13 -13.63
CA ASP A 92 -10.29 5.34 -14.32
C ASP A 92 -10.90 6.55 -13.56
N THR A 93 -10.08 7.42 -12.99
CA THR A 93 -10.55 8.59 -12.24
C THR A 93 -11.03 9.72 -13.16
N LEU A 94 -10.77 9.62 -14.48
CA LEU A 94 -11.34 10.48 -15.52
C LEU A 94 -12.66 9.91 -16.08
N ASP A 95 -12.81 8.59 -16.08
CA ASP A 95 -14.02 7.86 -16.50
C ASP A 95 -14.33 6.67 -15.55
N PRO A 96 -14.82 6.94 -14.34
CA PRO A 96 -15.01 5.91 -13.31
C PRO A 96 -16.10 4.89 -13.65
N GLY A 97 -16.89 5.13 -14.71
CA GLY A 97 -17.86 4.16 -15.25
C GLY A 97 -17.20 3.03 -16.05
N ASN A 98 -15.95 3.20 -16.46
CA ASN A 98 -15.20 2.23 -17.26
C ASN A 98 -14.28 1.39 -16.36
N LEU A 99 -14.87 0.54 -15.53
CA LEU A 99 -14.13 -0.41 -14.71
C LEU A 99 -13.49 -1.48 -15.59
N LYS A 100 -12.16 -1.60 -15.49
CA LYS A 100 -11.41 -2.67 -16.15
C LYS A 100 -10.90 -3.65 -15.12
N LEU A 101 -11.24 -4.92 -15.35
CA LEU A 101 -10.63 -6.07 -14.70
C LEU A 101 -9.39 -6.45 -15.50
N PHE A 102 -8.28 -6.65 -14.80
CA PHE A 102 -7.03 -7.12 -15.39
C PHE A 102 -6.63 -8.43 -14.73
N ASP A 103 -6.11 -9.34 -15.54
CA ASP A 103 -5.49 -10.56 -15.05
C ASP A 103 -4.06 -10.28 -14.59
N ALA A 104 -3.65 -10.94 -13.52
CA ALA A 104 -2.27 -10.88 -13.07
C ALA A 104 -1.35 -11.52 -14.12
N VAL A 105 -0.36 -10.77 -14.59
CA VAL A 105 0.62 -11.24 -15.59
C VAL A 105 1.71 -12.14 -14.99
N GLY A 106 1.80 -12.20 -13.65
CA GLY A 106 2.76 -13.01 -12.93
C GLY A 106 3.08 -12.46 -11.54
N THR A 107 3.94 -13.17 -10.81
CA THR A 107 4.47 -12.73 -9.51
C THR A 107 5.75 -11.92 -9.70
N TRP A 108 5.98 -10.94 -8.81
CA TRP A 108 7.18 -10.10 -8.86
C TRP A 108 8.49 -10.87 -8.59
N ILE A 109 8.46 -11.87 -7.69
CA ILE A 109 9.63 -12.64 -7.25
C ILE A 109 10.28 -13.39 -8.43
N ALA A 110 11.60 -13.25 -8.58
CA ALA A 110 12.36 -13.94 -9.62
C ALA A 110 12.24 -15.47 -9.49
N LYS A 111 12.22 -16.17 -10.64
CA LYS A 111 12.00 -17.63 -10.68
C LYS A 111 13.01 -18.45 -9.87
N ASN A 112 14.24 -17.96 -9.77
CA ASN A 112 15.35 -18.59 -9.03
C ASN A 112 15.47 -18.10 -7.58
N SER A 113 14.62 -17.19 -7.13
CA SER A 113 14.62 -16.68 -5.76
C SER A 113 13.90 -17.64 -4.81
N LYS A 114 14.33 -17.62 -3.54
CA LYS A 114 13.51 -18.15 -2.44
C LYS A 114 12.24 -17.33 -2.29
N LYS A 115 11.18 -17.98 -1.79
CA LYS A 115 9.91 -17.35 -1.43
C LYS A 115 9.77 -17.35 0.09
N PRO A 116 9.34 -16.24 0.71
CA PRO A 116 9.01 -16.23 2.12
C PRO A 116 7.76 -17.07 2.37
N GLU A 117 7.61 -17.52 3.61
CA GLU A 117 6.48 -18.32 4.05
C GLU A 117 5.20 -17.47 4.10
N PHE A 118 5.31 -16.27 4.65
CA PHE A 118 4.24 -15.29 4.70
C PHE A 118 4.63 -14.00 3.97
N ASN A 119 3.61 -13.19 3.67
CA ASN A 119 3.78 -11.84 3.16
C ASN A 119 2.70 -10.95 3.77
N TYR A 120 2.94 -9.66 3.82
CA TYR A 120 1.94 -8.65 4.13
C TYR A 120 2.23 -7.36 3.37
N ASP A 121 2.94 -6.43 3.98
CA ASP A 121 3.28 -5.14 3.41
C ASP A 121 4.69 -5.17 2.84
N PHE A 122 4.99 -4.22 1.97
CA PHE A 122 6.32 -3.99 1.47
C PHE A 122 6.51 -2.53 1.12
N TRP A 123 7.75 -2.05 1.28
CA TRP A 123 8.17 -0.78 0.70
C TRP A 123 9.64 -0.88 0.30
N TYR A 124 10.09 0.09 -0.48
CA TYR A 124 11.27 -0.03 -1.31
C TYR A 124 12.03 1.28 -1.36
N GLN A 125 13.34 1.18 -1.48
CA GLN A 125 14.25 2.28 -1.72
C GLN A 125 15.12 1.99 -2.96
N PRO A 126 14.66 2.35 -4.17
CA PRO A 126 15.27 1.87 -5.42
C PRO A 126 16.68 2.43 -5.63
N ARG A 127 16.98 3.63 -5.11
CA ARG A 127 18.34 4.22 -5.18
C ARG A 127 19.36 3.44 -4.36
N GLN A 128 18.90 2.66 -3.37
CA GLN A 128 19.70 1.79 -2.52
C GLN A 128 19.59 0.31 -2.94
N ASN A 129 18.89 0.01 -4.03
CA ASN A 129 18.62 -1.35 -4.51
C ASN A 129 18.00 -2.29 -3.47
N VAL A 130 17.13 -1.78 -2.60
CA VAL A 130 16.55 -2.56 -1.50
C VAL A 130 15.03 -2.45 -1.47
N MET A 131 14.38 -3.56 -1.15
CA MET A 131 13.00 -3.60 -0.67
C MET A 131 12.95 -4.39 0.63
N ILE A 132 12.08 -3.95 1.54
CA ILE A 132 11.73 -4.69 2.75
C ILE A 132 10.28 -5.12 2.61
N SER A 133 9.99 -6.38 2.93
CA SER A 133 8.62 -6.87 3.13
C SER A 133 8.46 -7.49 4.51
N SER A 134 7.23 -7.56 4.99
CA SER A 134 6.86 -8.11 6.29
C SER A 134 5.92 -9.32 6.16
N GLU A 135 5.54 -9.90 7.28
CA GLU A 135 4.72 -11.10 7.37
C GLU A 135 3.48 -10.87 8.23
N TRP A 136 2.31 -11.32 7.76
CA TRP A 136 1.11 -11.41 8.59
C TRP A 136 0.78 -12.85 8.96
N GLY A 137 0.08 -13.58 8.09
CA GLY A 137 -0.34 -14.95 8.33
C GLY A 137 -1.10 -15.51 7.13
N ALA A 138 -1.30 -16.82 7.11
CA ALA A 138 -1.96 -17.48 5.98
C ALA A 138 -3.44 -17.04 5.85
N PRO A 139 -3.96 -16.81 4.61
CA PRO A 139 -5.37 -16.49 4.37
C PRO A 139 -6.36 -17.42 5.07
N ALA A 140 -6.05 -18.71 5.16
CA ALA A 140 -6.89 -19.69 5.83
C ALA A 140 -7.05 -19.45 7.34
N ALA A 141 -6.01 -18.92 8.01
CA ALA A 141 -6.06 -18.60 9.43
C ALA A 141 -6.69 -17.21 9.67
N ILE A 142 -6.28 -16.19 8.92
CA ILE A 142 -6.72 -14.80 9.14
C ILE A 142 -8.22 -14.60 8.83
N LYS A 143 -8.77 -15.33 7.86
CA LYS A 143 -10.19 -15.20 7.45
C LYS A 143 -11.16 -15.71 8.51
N GLN A 144 -10.69 -16.50 9.47
CA GLN A 144 -11.50 -17.03 10.58
C GLN A 144 -11.58 -16.05 11.77
N GLY A 145 -10.90 -14.90 11.67
CA GLY A 145 -10.68 -14.01 12.80
C GLY A 145 -9.41 -14.34 13.57
N PHE A 146 -8.97 -13.40 14.40
CA PHE A 146 -7.77 -13.57 15.20
C PHE A 146 -7.97 -14.65 16.28
N ASN A 147 -6.98 -15.54 16.42
CA ASN A 147 -6.97 -16.61 17.41
C ASN A 147 -5.54 -16.78 17.95
N MET A 148 -5.38 -16.65 19.27
CA MET A 148 -4.07 -16.79 19.92
C MET A 148 -3.44 -18.18 19.75
N LYS A 149 -4.25 -19.25 19.61
CA LYS A 149 -3.72 -20.60 19.38
C LYS A 149 -3.01 -20.70 18.04
N HIS A 150 -3.55 -20.06 17.00
CA HIS A 150 -2.94 -20.01 15.68
C HIS A 150 -1.57 -19.31 15.69
N VAL A 151 -1.34 -18.36 16.62
CA VAL A 151 -0.02 -17.74 16.82
C VAL A 151 0.97 -18.78 17.36
N GLN A 152 0.56 -19.56 18.36
CA GLN A 152 1.39 -20.64 18.94
C GLN A 152 1.66 -21.78 17.95
N GLU A 153 0.73 -22.02 17.04
CA GLU A 153 0.85 -23.01 15.95
C GLU A 153 1.69 -22.51 14.76
N GLY A 154 2.20 -21.27 14.81
CA GLY A 154 3.05 -20.71 13.75
C GLY A 154 2.29 -20.24 12.51
N LEU A 155 0.98 -20.02 12.60
CA LEU A 155 0.16 -19.56 11.47
C LEU A 155 0.22 -18.04 11.24
N TYR A 156 1.01 -17.35 12.06
CA TYR A 156 1.32 -15.92 11.96
C TYR A 156 2.83 -15.73 11.92
N GLY A 157 3.29 -14.78 11.11
CA GLY A 157 4.70 -14.50 10.93
C GLY A 157 5.30 -13.60 11.99
N ASN A 158 6.62 -13.64 12.05
CA ASN A 158 7.46 -12.82 12.94
C ASN A 158 8.72 -12.34 12.21
N LYS A 159 8.75 -12.36 10.88
CA LYS A 159 9.94 -12.02 10.10
C LYS A 159 9.72 -10.79 9.23
N ILE A 160 10.83 -10.16 8.89
CA ILE A 160 10.95 -9.23 7.77
C ILE A 160 11.94 -9.79 6.76
N HIS A 161 11.79 -9.37 5.50
CA HIS A 161 12.56 -9.89 4.38
C HIS A 161 13.27 -8.75 3.67
N VAL A 162 14.58 -8.92 3.45
CA VAL A 162 15.42 -8.00 2.69
C VAL A 162 15.60 -8.54 1.29
N TRP A 163 15.26 -7.71 0.30
CA TRP A 163 15.25 -8.08 -1.11
C TRP A 163 16.21 -7.21 -1.92
N ASP A 164 16.82 -7.83 -2.92
CA ASP A 164 17.42 -7.10 -4.04
C ASP A 164 16.30 -6.58 -4.94
N TRP A 165 16.15 -5.26 -4.98
CA TRP A 165 15.05 -4.61 -5.70
C TRP A 165 15.14 -4.75 -7.21
N LYS A 166 16.34 -4.80 -7.80
CA LYS A 166 16.51 -4.91 -9.25
C LYS A 166 16.37 -6.35 -9.73
N GLU A 167 16.95 -7.28 -8.99
CA GLU A 167 16.97 -8.69 -9.36
C GLU A 167 15.71 -9.44 -8.89
N HIS A 168 14.91 -8.82 -8.02
CA HIS A 168 13.71 -9.41 -7.39
C HIS A 168 14.04 -10.70 -6.61
N VAL A 169 15.20 -10.70 -5.95
CA VAL A 169 15.75 -11.86 -5.22
C VAL A 169 15.73 -11.61 -3.72
N LEU A 170 15.23 -12.58 -2.96
CA LEU A 170 15.29 -12.58 -1.50
C LEU A 170 16.74 -12.76 -1.05
N LYS A 171 17.29 -11.77 -0.35
CA LYS A 171 18.66 -11.77 0.15
C LYS A 171 18.74 -12.31 1.57
N GLN A 172 17.81 -11.91 2.42
CA GLN A 172 17.82 -12.27 3.83
C GLN A 172 16.41 -12.28 4.39
N SER A 173 16.13 -13.20 5.31
CA SER A 173 14.98 -13.12 6.20
C SER A 173 15.52 -12.90 7.62
N ILE A 174 14.98 -11.89 8.29
CA ILE A 174 15.35 -11.52 9.66
C ILE A 174 14.18 -11.91 10.54
N GLU A 175 14.43 -12.83 11.46
CA GLU A 175 13.47 -13.16 12.49
C GLU A 175 13.52 -12.11 13.59
N LEU A 176 12.36 -11.51 13.88
CA LEU A 176 12.20 -10.58 14.98
C LEU A 176 11.95 -11.36 16.26
N ASP A 177 12.14 -10.71 17.41
CA ASP A 177 11.90 -11.32 18.72
C ASP A 177 10.48 -11.92 18.80
N ALA A 178 10.31 -13.10 19.36
CA ALA A 178 9.01 -13.78 19.35
C ALA A 178 7.92 -13.03 20.15
N CYS A 179 8.30 -12.28 21.19
CA CYS A 179 7.36 -11.52 22.02
C CYS A 179 7.05 -10.15 21.41
N TYR A 180 8.10 -9.42 21.00
CA TYR A 180 7.97 -8.05 20.51
C TYR A 180 7.82 -7.94 19.00
N GLY A 181 8.22 -8.95 18.26
CA GLY A 181 8.28 -9.03 16.79
C GLY A 181 7.05 -9.63 16.13
N ALA A 182 6.08 -10.11 16.90
CA ALA A 182 4.96 -10.87 16.38
C ALA A 182 4.01 -10.03 15.51
N VAL A 183 3.68 -10.55 14.34
CA VAL A 183 2.79 -9.93 13.33
C VAL A 183 3.32 -8.56 12.86
N PRO A 184 4.49 -8.50 12.21
CA PRO A 184 5.00 -7.27 11.61
C PRO A 184 4.12 -6.86 10.44
N LEU A 185 3.49 -5.69 10.53
CA LEU A 185 2.57 -5.17 9.52
C LEU A 185 3.27 -4.15 8.63
N GLU A 186 3.04 -2.87 8.88
CA GLU A 186 3.41 -1.80 7.95
C GLU A 186 4.92 -1.56 7.93
N VAL A 187 5.51 -1.60 6.75
CA VAL A 187 6.91 -1.27 6.47
C VAL A 187 6.98 0.17 5.99
N ARG A 188 7.76 1.02 6.64
CA ARG A 188 7.83 2.46 6.35
C ARG A 188 9.27 2.96 6.23
N PHE A 189 9.76 3.14 5.00
CA PHE A 189 11.03 3.80 4.73
C PHE A 189 10.94 5.30 4.99
N PHE A 190 12.07 5.91 5.33
CA PHE A 190 12.21 7.37 5.20
C PHE A 190 11.94 7.80 3.76
N HIS A 191 11.23 8.93 3.62
CA HIS A 191 10.96 9.50 2.31
C HIS A 191 12.23 9.98 1.59
N GLU A 192 13.30 10.33 2.33
CA GLU A 192 14.61 10.67 1.75
C GLU A 192 15.15 9.47 0.97
N PRO A 193 15.20 9.52 -0.38
CA PRO A 193 15.47 8.35 -1.21
C PRO A 193 16.90 7.80 -1.06
N THR A 194 17.79 8.53 -0.41
CA THR A 194 19.17 8.08 -0.11
C THR A 194 19.32 7.45 1.28
N SER A 195 18.30 7.53 2.15
CA SER A 195 18.32 6.92 3.47
C SER A 195 18.10 5.41 3.39
N THR A 196 18.83 4.65 4.22
CA THR A 196 18.62 3.21 4.44
C THR A 196 17.65 2.92 5.59
N HIS A 197 17.19 3.94 6.31
CA HIS A 197 16.36 3.77 7.50
C HIS A 197 14.92 3.41 7.14
N CYS A 198 14.41 2.37 7.80
CA CYS A 198 13.04 1.88 7.70
C CYS A 198 12.48 1.55 9.09
N PHE A 199 11.16 1.70 9.25
CA PHE A 199 10.45 1.34 10.46
C PHE A 199 9.42 0.25 10.16
N VAL A 200 9.27 -0.71 11.08
CA VAL A 200 8.28 -1.78 10.97
C VAL A 200 7.49 -1.88 12.27
N GLY A 201 6.17 -1.68 12.19
CA GLY A 201 5.27 -1.81 13.34
C GLY A 201 4.75 -3.23 13.49
N THR A 202 4.70 -3.74 14.72
CA THR A 202 4.18 -5.09 15.01
C THR A 202 2.83 -5.00 15.70
N ALA A 203 1.82 -5.67 15.15
CA ALA A 203 0.46 -5.59 15.68
C ALA A 203 0.30 -6.31 17.02
N LEU A 204 0.91 -7.48 17.18
CA LEU A 204 0.80 -8.26 18.41
C LEU A 204 1.92 -7.90 19.40
N GLY A 205 3.13 -7.65 18.89
CA GLY A 205 4.28 -7.30 19.74
C GLY A 205 4.29 -5.86 20.28
N SER A 206 3.37 -5.00 19.84
CA SER A 206 3.23 -3.60 20.30
C SER A 206 4.54 -2.78 20.24
N THR A 207 5.41 -3.09 19.28
CA THR A 207 6.75 -2.51 19.12
C THR A 207 6.92 -1.92 17.72
N VAL A 208 7.77 -0.91 17.60
CA VAL A 208 8.25 -0.40 16.30
C VAL A 208 9.74 -0.70 16.19
N TYR A 209 10.10 -1.51 15.21
CA TYR A 209 11.49 -1.82 14.89
C TYR A 209 12.07 -0.77 13.95
N HIS A 210 13.28 -0.32 14.25
CA HIS A 210 14.08 0.48 13.33
C HIS A 210 15.11 -0.42 12.64
N VAL A 211 15.08 -0.45 11.31
CA VAL A 211 15.91 -1.28 10.41
C VAL A 211 16.79 -0.35 9.58
N TYR A 212 18.10 -0.63 9.46
CA TYR A 212 19.06 0.22 8.73
C TYR A 212 20.29 -0.54 8.24
#